data_AF-A0A9P6ZAP1-F1
#
_entry.id   AF-A0A9P6ZAP1-F1
#
_cell.length_a   1.000
_cell.length_b   1.000
_cell.length_c   1.000
_cell.angle_alpha   90.00
_cell.angle_beta   90.00
_cell.angle_gamma   90.00
#
_symmetry.space_group_name_H-M   'P 1'
#
loop_
_entity.id
_entity.type
_entity.pdbx_description
1 polymer ?
#
loop_
_entity_poly.entity_id
_entity_poly.type
_entity_poly.pdbx_seq_one_letter_code
_entity_poly.pdbx_strand_id
1 'polypeptide(L)'
;MVLVVDEELFAIETISYRTQFLMNKLPERPSNPVIHPVTNVRNNEDVDMELCNKRRYALYSNEDKTTFFHLFFSKCLNASAAARQLGIHIRAAQRWVKRYYEDPESIFEKKKKPGRRRILG
;
A
#
# COMPACT_ATOMS: atom_id res chain seq x y z
N MET A 1 15.67 -36.29 38.07
CA MET A 1 16.67 -35.44 37.39
C MET A 1 15.92 -34.20 36.93
N VAL A 2 16.19 -33.03 37.54
CA VAL A 2 15.54 -31.76 37.17
C VAL A 2 16.40 -31.12 36.09
N LEU A 3 15.87 -31.00 34.87
CA LEU A 3 16.52 -30.25 33.81
C LEU A 3 16.34 -28.76 34.11
N VAL A 4 17.34 -28.17 34.79
CA VAL A 4 17.42 -26.72 34.93
C VAL A 4 17.81 -26.19 33.56
N VAL A 5 16.83 -25.67 32.83
CA VAL A 5 17.07 -24.99 31.56
C VAL A 5 17.75 -23.67 31.90
N ASP A 6 19.01 -23.56 31.53
CA ASP A 6 19.76 -22.31 31.60
C ASP A 6 19.22 -21.37 30.52
N GLU A 7 18.41 -20.40 30.98
CA GLU A 7 17.71 -19.43 30.13
C GLU A 7 18.69 -18.55 29.35
N GLU A 8 19.89 -18.33 29.89
CA GLU A 8 20.95 -17.56 29.24
C GLU A 8 21.57 -18.36 28.08
N LEU A 9 21.76 -19.68 28.27
CA LEU A 9 22.24 -20.58 27.21
C LEU A 9 21.23 -20.70 26.05
N PHE A 10 19.93 -20.77 26.37
CA PHE A 10 18.86 -20.81 25.37
C PHE A 10 18.75 -19.51 24.55
N ALA A 11 18.94 -18.36 25.22
CA ALA A 11 18.96 -17.05 24.55
C ALA A 11 20.14 -16.93 23.58
N ILE A 12 21.34 -17.36 24.00
CA ILE A 12 22.54 -17.36 23.16
C ILE A 12 22.38 -18.29 21.95
N GLU A 13 21.82 -19.49 22.14
CA GLU A 13 21.58 -20.46 21.07
C GLU A 13 20.58 -19.91 20.03
N THR A 14 19.50 -19.27 20.50
CA THR A 14 18.49 -18.64 19.63
C THR A 14 19.07 -17.49 18.80
N ILE A 15 19.94 -16.66 19.39
CA ILE A 15 20.62 -15.57 18.70
C ILE A 15 21.63 -16.10 17.68
N SER A 16 22.39 -17.15 18.04
CA SER A 16 23.35 -17.80 17.16
C SER A 16 22.66 -18.42 15.92
N TYR A 17 21.55 -19.13 16.11
CA TYR A 17 20.76 -19.69 15.01
C TYR A 17 20.23 -18.61 14.05
N ARG A 18 19.67 -17.53 14.60
CA ARG A 18 19.11 -16.42 13.79
C ARG A 18 20.19 -15.71 12.97
N THR A 19 21.37 -15.51 13.55
CA THR A 19 22.50 -14.86 12.86
C THR A 19 23.08 -15.76 11.78
N GLN A 20 23.25 -17.07 12.03
CA GLN A 20 23.72 -18.02 11.01
C GLN A 20 22.76 -18.14 9.81
N PHE A 21 21.45 -18.13 10.04
CA PHE A 21 20.46 -18.13 8.96
C PHE A 21 20.59 -16.89 8.05
N LEU A 22 20.84 -15.73 8.65
CA LEU A 22 21.04 -14.48 7.91
C LEU A 22 22.37 -14.47 7.15
N MET A 23 23.43 -15.05 7.72
CA MET A 23 24.76 -15.11 7.08
C MET A 23 24.79 -16.09 5.90
N ASN A 24 23.98 -17.15 5.91
CA ASN A 24 23.85 -18.08 4.79
C ASN A 24 22.97 -17.54 3.64
N LYS A 25 22.49 -16.30 3.71
CA LYS A 25 21.63 -15.65 2.70
C LYS A 25 22.39 -14.55 1.91
N LEU A 26 23.29 -14.96 1.00
CA LEU A 26 23.99 -14.22 -0.10
C LEU A 26 25.37 -13.58 0.23
N PRO A 27 26.32 -13.48 -0.74
CA PRO A 27 26.10 -13.39 -2.20
C PRO A 27 27.02 -14.23 -3.13
N GLU A 28 26.46 -14.82 -4.18
CA GLU A 28 27.21 -15.22 -5.38
C GLU A 28 26.68 -14.46 -6.62
N ARG A 29 27.53 -13.62 -7.21
CA ARG A 29 27.40 -13.03 -8.56
C ARG A 29 28.22 -13.90 -9.55
N PRO A 30 28.23 -13.64 -10.86
CA PRO A 30 27.15 -13.46 -11.83
C PRO A 30 27.21 -14.53 -12.95
N SER A 31 26.10 -14.97 -13.53
CA SER A 31 26.11 -15.58 -14.87
C SER A 31 24.72 -15.52 -15.50
N ASN A 32 24.60 -14.82 -16.63
CA ASN A 32 23.46 -15.00 -17.52
C ASN A 32 23.64 -16.35 -18.23
N PRO A 33 22.59 -17.18 -18.29
CA PRO A 33 21.95 -17.38 -19.59
C PRO A 33 20.42 -17.47 -19.52
N VAL A 34 19.82 -16.84 -20.54
CA VAL A 34 18.52 -17.05 -21.20
C VAL A 34 17.67 -18.22 -20.65
N ILE A 35 16.40 -17.95 -20.29
CA ILE A 35 15.16 -18.56 -20.86
C ILE A 35 13.88 -18.22 -20.03
N HIS A 36 12.91 -17.66 -20.78
CA HIS A 36 11.45 -17.45 -20.63
C HIS A 36 10.83 -16.66 -19.44
N PRO A 37 10.08 -15.57 -19.72
CA PRO A 37 9.31 -14.85 -18.71
C PRO A 37 8.04 -15.64 -18.34
N VAL A 38 8.01 -16.18 -17.13
CA VAL A 38 6.76 -16.48 -16.43
C VAL A 38 6.16 -15.16 -15.97
N THR A 39 4.91 -14.95 -16.35
CA THR A 39 4.15 -13.70 -16.30
C THR A 39 4.01 -13.12 -14.89
N ASN A 40 5.05 -12.41 -14.43
CA ASN A 40 4.88 -11.28 -13.55
C ASN A 40 4.60 -10.09 -14.45
N VAL A 41 3.33 -9.69 -14.58
CA VAL A 41 2.94 -8.48 -15.31
C VAL A 41 3.53 -7.30 -14.56
N ARG A 42 4.75 -7.00 -14.97
CA ARG A 42 5.51 -5.80 -14.70
C ARG A 42 4.68 -4.64 -15.19
N ASN A 43 4.05 -3.94 -14.27
CA ASN A 43 3.73 -2.54 -14.48
C ASN A 43 4.77 -1.71 -13.71
N ASN A 44 6.05 -1.95 -14.02
CA ASN A 44 7.04 -0.87 -13.98
C ASN A 44 6.83 -0.10 -15.28
N GLU A 45 5.75 0.67 -15.30
CA GLU A 45 5.71 1.86 -16.11
C GLU A 45 6.59 2.84 -15.34
N ASP A 46 7.70 3.23 -15.96
CA ASP A 46 8.26 4.55 -15.75
C ASP A 46 7.13 5.51 -16.15
N VAL A 47 6.19 5.74 -15.23
CA VAL A 47 5.11 6.70 -15.43
C VAL A 47 5.79 8.03 -15.35
N ASP A 48 6.26 8.47 -16.51
CA ASP A 48 6.46 9.85 -16.84
C ASP A 48 5.42 10.66 -16.07
N MET A 49 5.90 11.51 -15.16
CA MET A 49 5.07 12.35 -14.32
C MET A 49 4.50 13.50 -15.19
N GLU A 50 3.87 13.16 -16.31
CA GLU A 50 3.26 14.10 -17.23
C GLU A 50 1.75 14.17 -17.01
N LEU A 51 1.37 14.61 -15.82
CA LEU A 51 0.07 15.28 -15.61
C LEU A 51 0.24 16.55 -14.77
N CYS A 52 1.33 17.30 -15.03
CA CYS A 52 1.34 18.74 -14.79
C CYS A 52 0.46 19.42 -15.85
N ASN A 53 -0.86 19.35 -15.71
CA ASN A 53 -1.76 20.16 -16.52
C ASN A 53 -2.90 20.73 -15.67
N LYS A 54 -2.69 22.00 -15.28
CA LYS A 54 -3.66 23.01 -14.85
C LYS A 54 -5.06 22.47 -14.49
N ARG A 55 -5.26 22.15 -13.20
CA ARG A 55 -6.56 21.91 -12.55
C ARG A 55 -7.53 20.95 -13.25
N ARG A 56 -7.08 19.78 -13.72
CA ARG A 56 -8.01 18.65 -13.78
C ARG A 56 -8.21 18.12 -12.36
N TYR A 57 -9.41 18.23 -11.82
CA TYR A 57 -9.75 17.54 -10.57
C TYR A 57 -9.52 16.04 -10.80
N ALA A 58 -8.61 15.43 -10.04
CA ALA A 58 -8.46 13.98 -10.05
C ALA A 58 -9.78 13.35 -9.60
N LEU A 59 -10.52 12.79 -10.55
CA LEU A 59 -11.76 12.07 -10.32
C LEU A 59 -11.41 10.60 -10.12
N TYR A 60 -11.50 10.15 -8.87
CA TYR A 60 -11.31 8.75 -8.52
C TYR A 60 -12.64 8.00 -8.56
N SER A 61 -12.61 6.81 -9.14
CA SER A 61 -13.76 5.92 -9.20
C SER A 61 -14.07 5.32 -7.81
N ASN A 62 -15.22 4.66 -7.68
CA ASN A 62 -15.51 3.89 -6.46
C ASN A 62 -14.62 2.64 -6.36
N GLU A 63 -14.14 2.12 -7.50
CA GLU A 63 -13.18 1.02 -7.56
C GLU A 63 -11.82 1.45 -6.98
N ASP A 64 -11.34 2.65 -7.31
CA ASP A 64 -10.09 3.22 -6.77
C ASP A 64 -10.15 3.35 -5.24
N LYS A 65 -11.31 3.78 -4.72
CA LYS A 65 -11.55 3.87 -3.28
C LYS A 65 -11.57 2.48 -2.63
N THR A 66 -12.24 1.52 -3.27
CA THR A 66 -12.36 0.15 -2.74
C THR A 66 -11.01 -0.55 -2.72
N THR A 67 -10.23 -0.45 -3.80
CA THR A 67 -8.88 -1.02 -3.87
C THR A 67 -7.95 -0.34 -2.87
N PHE A 68 -8.08 0.98 -2.66
CA PHE A 68 -7.35 1.70 -1.61
C PHE A 68 -7.67 1.17 -0.22
N PHE A 69 -8.93 1.06 0.17
CA PHE A 69 -9.30 0.59 1.51
C PHE A 69 -8.97 -0.88 1.72
N HIS A 70 -9.15 -1.72 0.69
CA HIS A 70 -8.68 -3.08 0.73
C HIS A 70 -7.19 -3.13 1.03
N LEU A 71 -6.36 -2.36 0.32
CA LEU A 71 -4.92 -2.31 0.55
C LEU A 71 -4.55 -1.74 1.92
N PHE A 72 -5.22 -0.68 2.35
CA PHE A 72 -5.02 -0.01 3.64
C PHE A 72 -5.28 -0.96 4.82
N PHE A 73 -6.38 -1.73 4.79
CA PHE A 73 -6.74 -2.66 5.87
C PHE A 73 -6.06 -4.03 5.76
N SER A 74 -5.99 -4.62 4.55
CA SER A 74 -5.45 -5.98 4.38
C SER A 74 -3.95 -6.09 4.58
N LYS A 75 -3.19 -5.06 4.17
CA LYS A 75 -1.72 -5.05 4.27
C LYS A 75 -1.20 -4.14 5.39
N CYS A 76 -2.10 -3.64 6.26
CA CYS A 76 -1.79 -2.70 7.34
C CYS A 76 -0.90 -1.52 6.89
N LEU A 77 -1.08 -1.05 5.66
CA LEU A 77 -0.29 0.06 5.14
C LEU A 77 -0.80 1.37 5.71
N ASN A 78 0.11 2.31 5.96
CA ASN A 78 -0.29 3.69 6.20
C ASN A 78 -0.92 4.29 4.91
N ALA A 79 -1.74 5.33 5.07
CA ALA A 79 -2.52 5.89 3.97
C ALA A 79 -1.65 6.37 2.79
N SER A 80 -0.45 6.91 3.07
CA SER A 80 0.45 7.39 2.03
C SER A 80 1.12 6.25 1.26
N ALA A 81 1.48 5.14 1.92
CA ALA A 81 2.03 3.96 1.27
C ALA A 81 1.01 3.32 0.32
N ALA A 82 -0.24 3.14 0.79
CA ALA A 82 -1.32 2.64 -0.06
C ALA A 82 -1.62 3.58 -1.24
N ALA A 83 -1.60 4.89 -1.01
CA ALA A 83 -1.82 5.88 -2.07
C ALA A 83 -0.72 5.83 -3.15
N ARG A 84 0.55 5.76 -2.74
CA ARG A 84 1.69 5.62 -3.67
C ARG A 84 1.59 4.36 -4.51
N GLN A 85 1.22 3.24 -3.89
CA GLN A 85 1.07 1.96 -4.59
C GLN A 85 -0.04 1.97 -5.64
N LEU A 86 -1.09 2.77 -5.44
CA LEU A 86 -2.22 2.88 -6.37
C LEU A 86 -2.16 4.13 -7.28
N GLY A 87 -1.08 4.92 -7.23
CA GLY A 87 -1.00 6.18 -7.98
C GLY A 87 -2.00 7.25 -7.54
N ILE A 88 -2.56 7.13 -6.33
CA ILE A 88 -3.53 8.06 -5.77
C ILE A 88 -2.81 9.22 -5.09
N HIS A 89 -3.35 10.42 -5.22
CA HIS A 89 -2.80 11.58 -4.55
C HIS A 89 -2.93 11.43 -3.02
N ILE A 90 -1.81 11.55 -2.30
CA ILE A 90 -1.74 11.28 -0.85
C ILE A 90 -2.77 12.08 -0.04
N ARG A 91 -2.99 13.37 -0.38
CA ARG A 91 -4.00 14.18 0.32
C ARG A 91 -5.43 13.68 0.10
N ALA A 92 -5.73 13.07 -1.05
CA ALA A 92 -7.04 12.50 -1.33
C ALA A 92 -7.26 11.25 -0.48
N ALA A 93 -6.28 10.35 -0.45
CA ALA A 93 -6.27 9.16 0.39
C ALA A 93 -6.43 9.49 1.89
N GLN A 94 -5.66 10.45 2.40
CA GLN A 94 -5.78 10.92 3.79
C GLN A 94 -7.18 11.47 4.10
N ARG A 95 -7.76 12.24 3.15
CA ARG A 95 -9.13 12.73 3.29
C ARG A 95 -10.14 11.58 3.31
N TRP A 96 -9.97 10.54 2.48
CA TRP A 96 -10.84 9.37 2.54
C TRP A 96 -10.74 8.66 3.88
N VAL A 97 -9.54 8.42 4.39
CA VAL A 97 -9.36 7.79 5.72
C VAL A 97 -10.02 8.61 6.81
N LYS A 98 -9.86 9.93 6.81
CA LYS A 98 -10.54 10.80 7.77
C LYS A 98 -12.06 10.65 7.68
N ARG A 99 -12.61 10.71 6.46
CA ARG A 99 -14.06 10.55 6.23
C ARG A 99 -14.55 9.17 6.61
N TYR A 100 -13.71 8.13 6.50
CA TYR A 100 -14.08 6.76 6.83
C TYR A 100 -14.37 6.61 8.31
N TYR A 101 -13.53 7.24 9.16
CA TYR A 101 -13.75 7.26 10.60
C TYR A 101 -14.89 8.18 11.05
N GLU A 102 -15.26 9.17 10.23
CA GLU A 102 -16.43 10.01 10.48
C GLU A 102 -17.73 9.29 10.09
N ASP A 103 -17.78 8.79 8.85
CA ASP A 103 -18.93 8.14 8.23
C ASP A 103 -18.46 7.36 6.98
N PRO A 104 -18.34 6.03 7.07
CA PRO A 104 -17.81 5.20 5.99
C PRO A 104 -18.74 5.11 4.78
N GLU A 105 -20.06 5.23 4.96
CA GLU A 105 -21.02 5.20 3.85
C GLU A 105 -20.86 6.45 2.97
N SER A 106 -20.60 7.62 3.60
CA SER A 106 -20.45 8.90 2.91
C SER A 106 -19.32 8.96 1.87
N ILE A 107 -18.37 8.03 1.92
CA ILE A 107 -17.23 7.98 0.99
C ILE A 107 -17.68 7.57 -0.41
N PHE A 108 -18.63 6.64 -0.49
CA PHE A 108 -19.14 6.08 -1.74
C PHE A 108 -20.36 6.83 -2.24
N GLU A 109 -21.03 7.55 -1.35
CA GLU A 109 -22.15 8.40 -1.70
C GLU A 109 -21.74 9.54 -2.64
N LYS A 110 -22.30 9.52 -3.85
CA LYS A 110 -22.31 10.69 -4.72
C LYS A 110 -23.36 11.65 -4.16
N LYS A 111 -22.93 12.68 -3.42
CA LYS A 111 -23.82 13.75 -2.97
C LYS A 111 -24.60 14.30 -4.17
N LYS A 112 -25.92 14.10 -4.17
CA LYS A 112 -26.81 14.75 -5.14
C LYS A 112 -26.67 16.25 -4.92
N LYS A 113 -26.24 16.99 -5.94
CA LYS A 113 -26.18 18.45 -5.84
C LYS A 113 -27.61 18.93 -5.58
N PRO A 114 -27.90 19.65 -4.48
CA PRO A 114 -29.20 20.28 -4.34
C PRO A 114 -29.34 21.22 -5.54
N GLY A 115 -30.44 21.07 -6.29
CA GLY A 115 -30.70 21.88 -7.48
C GLY A 115 -30.52 23.35 -7.14
N ARG A 116 -29.80 24.09 -7.99
CA ARG A 116 -29.63 25.54 -7.82
C ARG A 116 -31.03 26.16 -7.80
N ARG A 117 -31.45 26.72 -6.66
CA ARG A 117 -32.76 27.36 -6.56
C ARG A 117 -32.83 28.44 -7.63
N ARG A 118 -33.75 28.31 -8.59
CA ARG A 118 -34.05 29.41 -9.50
C ARG A 118 -34.75 30.45 -8.65
N ILE A 119 -34.09 31.57 -8.42
CA ILE A 119 -34.73 32.76 -7.87
C ILE A 119 -35.64 33.23 -9.01
N LEU A 120 -36.92 32.88 -8.91
CA LEU A 120 -37.95 33.41 -9.82
C LEU A 120 -38.24 34.82 -9.30
N GLY A 121 -37.76 35.81 -10.05
CA GLY A 121 -38.19 37.20 -9.92
C GLY A 121 -39.46 37.45 -10.71
#